data_AF-A0A1B3SM30-F1
#
_entry.id   AF-A0A1B3SM30-F1
#
_cell.length_a   1.000
_cell.length_b   1.000
_cell.length_c   1.000
_cell.angle_alpha   90.00
_cell.angle_beta   90.00
_cell.angle_gamma   90.00
#
_symmetry.space_group_name_H-M   'P 1'
#
loop_
_entity.id
_entity.type
_entity.pdbx_description
1 polymer ?
#
loop_
_entity_poly.entity_id
_entity_poly.type
_entity_poly.pdbx_seq_one_letter_code
_entity_poly.pdbx_strand_id
1 'polypeptide(L)'
;MKKLLIPLLSLPIIATFASNLVVNVNRWKSDEQNVREKINFIIGTDEDYPEISEEYLNSWIRIHDSAILGVNKSNAAIDDYFTYEYRNLYNKYKDVDYKGAKDNYGIPKFEVDNVFEAIYRSDEVQYQSAYTLKALYSEACINIIKGNFNILINPSSESVLWCFKYFNALCYFQWLKVWIYEVSTSVEIGLSIDFYTLPNYASVDENYEPIYQKGPNPAYKAPTPVTSLSSDLKPFIEKVYDLVFIKKGDLTKS
;
A
#
# COMPACT_ATOMS: atom_id res chain seq x y z
N MET A 1 35.76 39.61 26.38
CA MET A 1 34.29 39.80 26.32
C MET A 1 33.65 39.41 24.98
N LYS A 2 34.20 39.78 23.81
CA LYS A 2 33.59 39.43 22.50
C LYS A 2 33.41 37.92 22.23
N LYS A 3 34.25 37.03 22.79
CA LYS A 3 34.15 35.56 22.62
C LYS A 3 32.98 34.90 23.36
N LEU A 4 32.40 35.55 24.38
CA LEU A 4 31.24 35.04 25.14
C LEU A 4 29.91 35.59 24.65
N LEU A 5 29.91 36.67 23.84
CA LEU A 5 28.71 37.29 23.28
C LEU A 5 28.09 36.48 22.14
N ILE A 6 28.92 35.85 21.30
CA ILE A 6 28.47 35.03 20.16
C ILE A 6 27.66 33.80 20.61
N PRO A 7 28.10 32.98 21.60
CA PRO A 7 27.27 31.88 22.09
C PRO A 7 26.00 32.34 22.82
N LEU A 8 26.02 33.52 23.46
CA LEU A 8 24.83 34.09 24.11
C LEU A 8 23.79 34.59 23.10
N LEU A 9 24.22 35.13 21.95
CA LEU A 9 23.35 35.58 20.88
C LEU A 9 22.79 34.44 20.03
N SER A 10 23.42 33.26 20.02
CA SER A 10 22.90 32.06 19.32
C SER A 10 21.93 31.23 20.15
N LEU A 11 21.87 31.41 21.48
CA LEU A 11 20.94 30.70 22.37
C LEU A 11 19.46 30.82 21.95
N PRO A 12 18.92 31.99 21.56
CA PRO A 12 17.53 32.10 21.11
C PRO A 12 17.26 31.33 19.81
N ILE A 13 18.23 31.32 18.89
CA ILE A 13 18.13 30.59 17.61
C ILE A 13 18.13 29.08 17.87
N ILE A 14 19.04 28.61 18.74
CA ILE A 14 19.13 27.20 19.14
C ILE A 14 17.88 26.77 19.89
N ALA A 15 17.36 27.59 20.81
CA ALA A 15 16.13 27.31 21.56
C ALA A 15 14.90 27.25 20.63
N THR A 16 14.80 28.14 19.65
CA THR A 16 13.72 28.14 18.66
C THR A 16 13.81 26.91 17.75
N PHE A 17 15.03 26.57 17.30
CA PHE A 17 15.26 25.37 16.49
C PHE A 17 14.93 24.09 17.26
N ALA A 18 15.39 23.96 18.50
CA ALA A 18 15.10 22.82 19.37
C ALA A 18 13.60 22.71 19.66
N SER A 19 12.92 23.82 19.91
CA SER A 19 11.47 23.86 20.16
C SER A 19 10.68 23.43 18.92
N ASN A 20 11.04 23.94 17.73
CA ASN A 20 10.43 23.52 16.47
C ASN A 20 10.71 22.04 16.16
N LEU A 21 11.90 21.54 16.48
CA LEU A 21 12.25 20.13 16.32
C LEU A 21 11.42 19.25 17.26
N VAL A 22 11.24 19.63 18.53
CA VAL A 22 10.38 18.91 19.48
C VAL A 22 8.92 18.91 19.03
N VAL A 23 8.39 20.06 18.58
CA VAL A 23 7.01 20.15 18.07
C VAL A 23 6.83 19.26 16.83
N ASN A 24 7.77 19.28 15.88
CA ASN A 24 7.70 18.42 14.69
C ASN A 24 7.81 16.94 15.04
N VAL A 25 8.70 16.56 15.97
CA VAL A 25 8.83 15.16 16.43
C VAL A 25 7.53 14.70 17.11
N ASN A 26 6.91 15.54 17.94
CA ASN A 26 5.66 15.19 18.61
C ASN A 26 4.49 15.05 17.62
N ARG A 27 4.41 15.94 16.63
CA ARG A 27 3.41 15.85 15.56
C ARG A 27 3.59 14.57 14.74
N TRP A 28 4.81 14.28 14.32
CA TRP A 28 5.13 13.06 13.56
C TRP A 28 4.76 11.78 14.32
N LYS A 29 5.07 11.71 15.62
CA LYS A 29 4.66 10.59 16.48
C LYS A 29 3.14 10.44 16.60
N SER A 30 2.41 11.57 16.69
CA SER A 30 0.95 11.55 16.76
C SER A 30 0.33 11.06 15.45
N ASP A 31 0.87 11.48 14.32
CA ASP A 31 0.39 11.07 13.00
C ASP A 31 0.66 9.57 12.78
N GLU A 32 1.87 9.09 13.11
CA GLU A 32 2.23 7.67 13.06
C GLU A 32 1.33 6.80 13.96
N GLN A 33 1.04 7.28 15.17
CA GLN A 33 0.14 6.58 16.09
C GLN A 33 -1.29 6.45 15.52
N ASN A 34 -1.81 7.49 14.88
CA ASN A 34 -3.14 7.47 14.25
C ASN A 34 -3.20 6.46 13.09
N VAL A 35 -2.19 6.44 12.23
CA VAL A 35 -2.07 5.46 11.14
C VAL A 35 -2.07 4.03 11.67
N ARG A 36 -1.24 3.78 12.70
CA ARG A 36 -1.15 2.48 13.36
C ARG A 36 -2.48 2.03 13.98
N GLU A 37 -3.14 2.92 14.72
CA GLU A 37 -4.44 2.65 15.33
C GLU A 37 -5.49 2.30 14.27
N LYS A 38 -5.52 3.05 13.16
CA LYS A 38 -6.44 2.79 12.06
C LYS A 38 -6.12 1.48 11.32
N ILE A 39 -4.84 1.17 11.11
CA ILE A 39 -4.42 -0.13 10.55
C ILE A 39 -4.89 -1.28 11.43
N ASN A 40 -4.63 -1.21 12.73
CA ASN A 40 -5.02 -2.24 13.69
C ASN A 40 -6.54 -2.39 13.77
N PHE A 41 -7.28 -1.28 13.70
CA PHE A 41 -8.74 -1.30 13.60
C PHE A 41 -9.22 -1.99 12.33
N ILE A 42 -8.56 -1.76 11.19
CA ILE A 42 -8.91 -2.42 9.92
C ILE A 42 -8.67 -3.92 10.04
N ILE A 43 -7.46 -4.36 10.39
CA ILE A 43 -7.12 -5.79 10.43
C ILE A 43 -7.79 -6.52 11.61
N GLY A 44 -8.22 -5.80 12.64
CA GLY A 44 -8.80 -6.38 13.83
C GLY A 44 -7.84 -7.28 14.61
N THR A 45 -8.36 -7.83 15.70
CA THR A 45 -7.74 -8.85 16.55
C THR A 45 -8.45 -10.18 16.35
N ASP A 46 -7.88 -11.26 16.89
CA ASP A 46 -8.49 -12.60 16.77
C ASP A 46 -9.91 -12.68 17.36
N GLU A 47 -10.21 -11.85 18.36
CA GLU A 47 -11.54 -11.78 19.00
C GLU A 47 -12.58 -11.06 18.12
N ASP A 48 -12.15 -10.27 17.14
CA ASP A 48 -13.03 -9.54 16.22
C ASP A 48 -13.57 -10.43 15.09
N TYR A 49 -13.02 -11.63 14.93
CA TYR A 49 -13.38 -12.56 13.86
C TYR A 49 -14.37 -13.61 14.34
N PRO A 50 -15.45 -13.86 13.58
CA PRO A 50 -16.37 -14.93 13.91
C PRO A 50 -15.71 -16.29 13.70
N GLU A 51 -16.29 -17.33 14.31
CA GLU A 51 -15.80 -18.70 14.12
C GLU A 51 -15.87 -19.11 12.63
N ILE A 52 -14.93 -19.97 12.20
CA ILE A 52 -14.93 -20.53 10.85
C ILE A 52 -15.90 -21.73 10.82
N SER A 53 -17.20 -21.44 10.73
CA SER A 53 -18.26 -22.43 10.65
C SER A 53 -19.40 -21.99 9.73
N GLU A 54 -20.24 -22.93 9.30
CA GLU A 54 -21.39 -22.64 8.43
C GLU A 54 -22.35 -21.60 9.02
N GLU A 55 -22.52 -21.60 10.36
CA GLU A 55 -23.38 -20.65 11.08
C GLU A 55 -22.97 -19.19 10.82
N TYR A 56 -21.67 -18.92 10.73
CA TYR A 56 -21.12 -17.58 10.58
C TYR A 56 -20.75 -17.22 9.14
N LEU A 57 -21.11 -18.03 8.14
CA LEU A 57 -20.79 -17.77 6.73
C LEU A 57 -21.21 -16.36 6.27
N ASN A 58 -22.43 -15.93 6.63
CA ASN A 58 -22.93 -14.60 6.27
C ASN A 58 -22.16 -13.47 6.97
N SER A 59 -21.63 -13.71 8.16
CA SER A 59 -20.77 -12.74 8.85
C SER A 59 -19.43 -12.59 8.12
N TRP A 60 -18.83 -13.70 7.71
CA TRP A 60 -17.60 -13.68 6.89
C TRP A 60 -17.79 -12.97 5.55
N ILE A 61 -18.90 -13.22 4.85
CA ILE A 61 -19.23 -12.52 3.58
C ILE A 61 -19.35 -11.01 3.82
N ARG A 62 -20.02 -10.57 4.88
CA ARG A 62 -20.12 -9.14 5.22
C ARG A 62 -18.76 -8.50 5.53
N ILE A 63 -17.88 -9.23 6.22
CA ILE A 63 -16.51 -8.79 6.50
C ILE A 63 -15.73 -8.60 5.19
N HIS A 64 -15.83 -9.58 4.29
CA HIS A 64 -15.21 -9.54 2.96
C HIS A 64 -15.71 -8.33 2.15
N ASP A 65 -17.02 -8.16 2.02
CA ASP A 65 -17.60 -7.08 1.22
C ASP A 65 -17.24 -5.71 1.79
N SER A 66 -17.23 -5.57 3.11
CA SER A 66 -16.78 -4.35 3.81
C SER A 66 -15.30 -4.06 3.52
N ALA A 67 -14.44 -5.09 3.50
CA ALA A 67 -13.03 -4.93 3.16
C ALA A 67 -12.84 -4.48 1.71
N ILE A 68 -13.57 -5.05 0.75
CA ILE A 68 -13.55 -4.62 -0.65
C ILE A 68 -14.02 -3.17 -0.80
N LEU A 69 -15.08 -2.77 -0.09
CA LEU A 69 -15.50 -1.36 -0.05
C LEU A 69 -14.40 -0.44 0.52
N GLY A 70 -13.63 -0.92 1.51
CA GLY A 70 -12.47 -0.23 2.04
C GLY A 70 -11.37 -0.03 1.00
N VAL A 71 -10.99 -1.08 0.27
CA VAL A 71 -10.04 -1.00 -0.86
C VAL A 71 -10.50 0.04 -1.88
N ASN A 72 -11.77 -0.02 -2.29
CA ASN A 72 -12.31 0.92 -3.28
C ASN A 72 -12.29 2.37 -2.80
N LYS A 73 -12.53 2.61 -1.50
CA LYS A 73 -12.46 3.95 -0.90
C LYS A 73 -11.03 4.49 -0.90
N SER A 74 -10.04 3.69 -0.52
CA SER A 74 -8.64 4.13 -0.57
C SER A 74 -8.17 4.36 -2.01
N ASN A 75 -8.59 3.52 -2.98
CA ASN A 75 -8.31 3.75 -4.40
C ASN A 75 -8.90 5.09 -4.89
N ALA A 76 -10.15 5.38 -4.52
CA ALA A 76 -10.79 6.63 -4.88
C ALA A 76 -10.07 7.84 -4.26
N ALA A 77 -9.64 7.75 -3.00
CA ALA A 77 -8.87 8.81 -2.35
C ALA A 77 -7.52 9.08 -3.04
N ILE A 78 -6.83 8.02 -3.49
CA ILE A 78 -5.59 8.13 -4.26
C ILE A 78 -5.85 8.82 -5.62
N ASP A 79 -6.88 8.40 -6.34
CA ASP A 79 -7.26 8.95 -7.65
C ASP A 79 -7.71 10.41 -7.57
N ASP A 80 -8.51 10.75 -6.55
CA ASP A 80 -8.99 12.10 -6.28
C ASP A 80 -7.81 13.03 -5.95
N TYR A 81 -6.88 12.58 -5.10
CA TYR A 81 -5.68 13.34 -4.75
C TYR A 81 -4.83 13.62 -6.00
N PHE A 82 -4.54 12.58 -6.80
CA PHE A 82 -3.79 12.75 -8.03
C PHE A 82 -4.49 13.70 -9.00
N THR A 83 -5.79 13.51 -9.21
CA THR A 83 -6.60 14.34 -10.11
C THR A 83 -6.57 15.80 -9.70
N TYR A 84 -6.69 16.09 -8.41
CA TYR A 84 -6.61 17.43 -7.87
C TYR A 84 -5.23 18.06 -8.10
N GLU A 85 -4.16 17.38 -7.67
CA GLU A 85 -2.79 17.90 -7.80
C GLU A 85 -2.38 18.07 -9.27
N TYR A 86 -2.70 17.10 -10.12
CA TYR A 86 -2.38 17.17 -11.54
C TYR A 86 -3.10 18.35 -12.22
N ARG A 87 -4.36 18.63 -11.88
CA ARG A 87 -5.09 19.82 -12.39
C ARG A 87 -4.45 21.12 -11.92
N ASN A 88 -3.97 21.19 -10.69
CA ASN A 88 -3.27 22.37 -10.18
C ASN A 88 -1.95 22.59 -10.92
N LEU A 89 -1.18 21.52 -11.14
CA LEU A 89 0.05 21.56 -11.93
C LEU A 89 -0.23 21.97 -13.37
N TYR A 90 -1.27 21.41 -14.01
CA TYR A 90 -1.69 21.80 -15.34
C TYR A 90 -1.99 23.29 -15.42
N ASN A 91 -2.84 23.81 -14.52
CA ASN A 91 -3.18 25.23 -14.51
C ASN A 91 -1.98 26.15 -14.24
N LYS A 92 -1.00 25.69 -13.45
CA LYS A 92 0.24 26.42 -13.19
C LYS A 92 1.16 26.46 -14.41
N TYR A 93 1.22 25.40 -15.20
CA TYR A 93 2.22 25.23 -16.26
C TYR A 93 1.69 25.35 -17.70
N LYS A 94 0.36 25.35 -17.93
CA LYS A 94 -0.23 25.35 -19.28
C LYS A 94 0.23 26.50 -20.18
N ASP A 95 0.53 27.66 -19.61
CA ASP A 95 0.99 28.86 -20.33
C ASP A 95 2.49 29.13 -20.13
N VAL A 96 3.23 28.19 -19.53
CA VAL A 96 4.65 28.34 -19.20
C VAL A 96 5.51 27.55 -20.18
N ASP A 97 6.42 28.22 -20.88
CA ASP A 97 7.41 27.56 -21.74
C ASP A 97 8.56 26.94 -20.92
N TYR A 98 8.28 25.79 -20.29
CA TYR A 98 9.30 25.01 -19.60
C TYR A 98 10.16 24.22 -20.61
N LYS A 99 11.48 24.41 -20.52
CA LYS A 99 12.48 23.87 -21.45
C LYS A 99 13.06 22.51 -21.04
N GLY A 100 12.69 21.98 -19.88
CA GLY A 100 13.17 20.68 -19.39
C GLY A 100 12.27 19.51 -19.79
N ALA A 101 12.54 18.33 -19.21
CA ALA A 101 11.68 17.16 -19.38
C ALA A 101 10.28 17.44 -18.85
N LYS A 102 9.27 17.21 -19.69
CA LYS A 102 7.87 17.49 -19.41
C LYS A 102 6.99 16.35 -19.91
N ASP A 103 5.79 16.25 -19.37
CA ASP A 103 4.77 15.38 -19.92
C ASP A 103 4.19 15.94 -21.23
N ASN A 104 3.20 15.24 -21.79
CA ASN A 104 2.57 15.61 -23.05
C ASN A 104 1.79 16.94 -22.99
N TYR A 105 1.55 17.47 -21.79
CA TYR A 105 0.74 18.68 -21.56
C TYR A 105 1.55 19.85 -21.02
N GLY A 106 2.88 19.71 -20.98
CA GLY A 106 3.80 20.79 -20.62
C GLY A 106 4.17 20.85 -19.14
N ILE A 107 3.69 19.93 -18.31
CA ILE A 107 4.01 19.88 -16.88
C ILE A 107 5.41 19.29 -16.70
N PRO A 108 6.32 19.93 -15.94
CA PRO A 108 7.64 19.36 -15.67
C PRO A 108 7.54 17.98 -15.03
N LYS A 109 8.31 17.01 -15.54
CA LYS A 109 8.22 15.61 -15.09
C LYS A 109 8.45 15.45 -13.59
N PHE A 110 9.39 16.21 -13.02
CA PHE A 110 9.69 16.15 -11.59
C PHE A 110 8.50 16.58 -10.70
N GLU A 111 7.61 17.45 -11.19
CA GLU A 111 6.41 17.85 -10.44
C GLU A 111 5.41 16.69 -10.38
N VAL A 112 5.24 15.96 -11.50
CA VAL A 112 4.41 14.76 -11.54
C VAL A 112 5.01 13.66 -10.66
N ASP A 113 6.33 13.47 -10.71
CA ASP A 113 7.06 12.51 -9.86
C ASP A 113 6.89 12.87 -8.36
N ASN A 114 6.85 14.15 -7.99
CA ASN A 114 6.57 14.58 -6.62
C ASN A 114 5.17 14.19 -6.14
N VAL A 115 4.16 14.27 -7.03
CA VAL A 115 2.79 13.80 -6.71
C VAL A 115 2.79 12.29 -6.47
N PHE A 116 3.52 11.52 -7.29
CA PHE A 116 3.66 10.09 -7.07
C PHE A 116 4.35 9.75 -5.75
N GLU A 117 5.46 10.42 -5.41
CA GLU A 117 6.12 10.24 -4.12
C GLU A 117 5.19 10.56 -2.93
N ALA A 118 4.33 11.57 -3.07
CA ALA A 118 3.32 11.89 -2.05
C ALA A 118 2.28 10.76 -1.89
N ILE A 119 1.80 10.19 -3.01
CA ILE A 119 0.89 9.04 -3.00
C ILE A 119 1.57 7.83 -2.37
N TYR A 120 2.78 7.49 -2.79
CA TYR A 120 3.55 6.35 -2.30
C TYR A 120 3.78 6.40 -0.79
N ARG A 121 3.87 7.59 -0.21
CA ARG A 121 4.07 7.82 1.23
C ARG A 121 2.78 8.10 1.99
N SER A 122 1.63 8.02 1.33
CA SER A 122 0.34 8.34 1.95
C SER A 122 -0.16 7.22 2.85
N ASP A 123 -0.92 7.62 3.87
CA ASP A 123 -1.59 6.68 4.78
C ASP A 123 -2.62 5.82 4.03
N GLU A 124 -3.19 6.33 2.93
CA GLU A 124 -4.18 5.60 2.14
C GLU A 124 -3.59 4.34 1.49
N VAL A 125 -2.31 4.35 1.10
CA VAL A 125 -1.63 3.13 0.60
C VAL A 125 -1.50 2.08 1.72
N GLN A 126 -1.30 2.52 2.96
CA GLN A 126 -1.23 1.62 4.12
C GLN A 126 -2.62 1.05 4.45
N TYR A 127 -3.66 1.89 4.43
CA TYR A 127 -5.05 1.45 4.65
C TYR A 127 -5.52 0.50 3.56
N GLN A 128 -5.19 0.79 2.30
CA GLN A 128 -5.46 -0.08 1.17
C GLN A 128 -4.82 -1.46 1.35
N SER A 129 -3.56 -1.50 1.82
CA SER A 129 -2.85 -2.74 2.13
C SER A 129 -3.54 -3.54 3.22
N ALA A 130 -3.96 -2.86 4.31
CA ALA A 130 -4.69 -3.48 5.41
C ALA A 130 -6.05 -4.06 4.95
N TYR A 131 -6.83 -3.31 4.17
CA TYR A 131 -8.10 -3.77 3.62
C TYR A 131 -7.93 -4.93 2.63
N THR A 132 -6.89 -4.88 1.79
CA THR A 132 -6.56 -5.97 0.87
C THR A 132 -6.28 -7.25 1.64
N LEU A 133 -5.42 -7.21 2.67
CA LEU A 133 -5.14 -8.37 3.51
C LEU A 133 -6.40 -8.90 4.22
N LYS A 134 -7.25 -8.01 4.72
CA LYS A 134 -8.53 -8.39 5.34
C LYS A 134 -9.45 -9.10 4.35
N ALA A 135 -9.55 -8.60 3.12
CA ALA A 135 -10.33 -9.22 2.06
C ALA A 135 -9.81 -10.64 1.78
N LEU A 136 -8.51 -10.81 1.56
CA LEU A 136 -7.88 -12.12 1.32
C LEU A 136 -8.11 -13.10 2.48
N TYR A 137 -7.98 -12.63 3.73
CA TYR A 137 -8.24 -13.46 4.90
C TYR A 137 -9.68 -13.95 4.96
N SER A 138 -10.64 -13.03 4.79
CA SER A 138 -12.06 -13.36 4.80
C SER A 138 -12.47 -14.26 3.64
N GLU A 139 -11.90 -14.08 2.44
CA GLU A 139 -12.10 -14.97 1.30
C GLU A 139 -11.64 -16.40 1.62
N ALA A 140 -10.45 -16.54 2.22
CA ALA A 140 -9.93 -17.83 2.66
C ALA A 140 -10.85 -18.52 3.66
N CYS A 141 -11.35 -17.80 4.68
CA CYS A 141 -12.29 -18.35 5.65
C CYS A 141 -13.63 -18.76 5.00
N ILE A 142 -14.17 -17.96 4.08
CA ILE A 142 -15.39 -18.30 3.32
C ILE A 142 -15.19 -19.59 2.53
N ASN A 143 -14.05 -19.72 1.85
CA ASN A 143 -13.76 -20.90 1.03
C ASN A 143 -13.54 -22.15 1.89
N ILE A 144 -12.94 -22.03 3.08
CA ILE A 144 -12.87 -23.14 4.06
C ILE A 144 -14.27 -23.60 4.46
N ILE A 145 -15.16 -22.67 4.84
CA ILE A 145 -16.54 -22.99 5.25
C ILE A 145 -17.31 -23.67 4.11
N LYS A 146 -17.07 -23.26 2.86
CA LYS A 146 -17.69 -23.84 1.66
C LYS A 146 -17.05 -25.16 1.20
N GLY A 147 -15.97 -25.62 1.83
CA GLY A 147 -15.25 -26.83 1.42
C GLY A 147 -14.32 -26.66 0.20
N ASN A 148 -14.02 -25.43 -0.23
CA ASN A 148 -13.18 -25.10 -1.38
C ASN A 148 -11.68 -25.09 -1.04
N PHE A 149 -11.15 -26.16 -0.44
CA PHE A 149 -9.78 -26.17 0.09
C PHE A 149 -8.68 -26.02 -0.97
N ASN A 150 -8.97 -26.32 -2.24
CA ASN A 150 -8.00 -26.22 -3.32
C ASN A 150 -7.76 -24.76 -3.79
N ILE A 151 -8.69 -23.85 -3.53
CA ILE A 151 -8.60 -22.44 -3.93
C ILE A 151 -9.18 -21.61 -2.79
N LEU A 152 -8.30 -21.18 -1.88
CA LEU A 152 -8.72 -20.40 -0.72
C LEU A 152 -8.88 -18.91 -1.04
N ILE A 153 -8.10 -18.39 -1.99
CA ILE A 153 -8.23 -17.03 -2.51
C ILE A 153 -8.17 -17.07 -4.03
N ASN A 154 -8.59 -15.98 -4.68
CA ASN A 154 -8.40 -15.81 -6.12
C ASN A 154 -6.92 -16.05 -6.52
N PRO A 155 -6.62 -16.94 -7.47
CA PRO A 155 -5.25 -17.20 -7.93
C PRO A 155 -4.48 -15.95 -8.36
N SER A 156 -5.13 -14.93 -8.92
CA SER A 156 -4.47 -13.66 -9.26
C SER A 156 -3.99 -12.87 -8.05
N SER A 157 -4.55 -13.16 -6.86
CA SER A 157 -4.21 -12.52 -5.60
C SER A 157 -3.16 -13.28 -4.80
N GLU A 158 -2.83 -14.52 -5.18
CA GLU A 158 -1.77 -15.30 -4.53
C GLU A 158 -0.41 -14.58 -4.63
N SER A 159 -0.14 -13.98 -5.79
CA SER A 159 1.06 -13.18 -5.99
C SER A 159 1.10 -11.94 -5.12
N VAL A 160 -0.05 -11.31 -4.86
CA VAL A 160 -0.16 -10.13 -3.99
C VAL A 160 0.17 -10.50 -2.55
N LEU A 161 -0.42 -11.59 -2.03
CA LEU A 161 -0.10 -12.11 -0.70
C LEU A 161 1.37 -12.53 -0.56
N TRP A 162 1.93 -13.11 -1.62
CA TRP A 162 3.34 -13.45 -1.67
C TRP A 162 4.26 -12.21 -1.68
N CYS A 163 3.92 -11.15 -2.43
CA CYS A 163 4.60 -9.85 -2.39
C CYS A 163 4.60 -9.27 -0.97
N PHE A 164 3.43 -9.31 -0.29
CA PHE A 164 3.28 -8.84 1.08
C PHE A 164 4.26 -9.55 2.02
N LYS A 165 4.30 -10.89 1.94
CA LYS A 165 5.11 -11.75 2.81
C LYS A 165 6.62 -11.55 2.61
N TYR A 166 7.10 -11.55 1.37
CA TYR A 166 8.55 -11.63 1.10
C TYR A 166 9.21 -10.31 0.77
N PHE A 167 8.45 -9.32 0.28
CA PHE A 167 8.99 -8.03 -0.12
C PHE A 167 8.42 -6.85 0.66
N ASN A 168 7.48 -7.09 1.60
CA ASN A 168 6.82 -6.04 2.36
C ASN A 168 6.24 -4.95 1.43
N ALA A 169 5.62 -5.42 0.34
CA ALA A 169 5.27 -4.63 -0.84
C ALA A 169 3.80 -4.81 -1.20
N LEU A 170 3.10 -3.71 -1.48
CA LEU A 170 1.75 -3.75 -2.05
C LEU A 170 1.87 -3.82 -3.57
N CYS A 171 1.62 -4.99 -4.17
CA CYS A 171 1.60 -5.15 -5.62
C CYS A 171 0.33 -4.49 -6.20
N TYR A 172 0.40 -3.21 -6.60
CA TYR A 172 -0.73 -2.41 -7.06
C TYR A 172 -0.45 -1.64 -8.36
N PHE A 173 -1.41 -1.68 -9.28
CA PHE A 173 -1.37 -0.94 -10.52
C PHE A 173 -2.75 -0.34 -10.83
N GLN A 174 -2.78 0.95 -11.15
CA GLN A 174 -4.00 1.65 -11.58
C GLN A 174 -3.68 2.65 -12.70
N TRP A 175 -4.59 2.78 -13.66
CA TRP A 175 -4.61 3.91 -14.58
C TRP A 175 -5.34 5.10 -13.93
N LEU A 176 -4.60 6.16 -13.61
CA LEU A 176 -5.15 7.42 -13.14
C LEU A 176 -5.61 8.24 -14.34
N LYS A 177 -6.87 8.68 -14.33
CA LYS A 177 -7.50 9.34 -15.48
C LYS A 177 -7.99 10.72 -15.10
N VAL A 178 -7.37 11.74 -15.70
CA VAL A 178 -7.73 13.14 -15.45
C VAL A 178 -8.35 13.73 -16.71
N TRP A 179 -9.61 14.16 -16.62
CA TRP A 179 -10.23 14.97 -17.67
C TRP A 179 -9.80 16.43 -17.54
N ILE A 180 -9.24 16.99 -18.62
CA ILE A 180 -8.91 18.41 -18.76
C ILE A 180 -9.87 19.03 -19.77
N TYR A 181 -10.74 19.92 -19.28
CA TYR A 181 -11.80 20.52 -20.09
C TYR A 181 -11.25 21.42 -21.19
N GLU A 182 -10.19 22.16 -20.91
CA GLU A 182 -9.61 23.17 -21.79
C GLU A 182 -9.03 22.58 -23.08
N VAL A 183 -8.52 21.36 -23.02
CA VAL A 183 -8.00 20.61 -24.17
C VAL A 183 -8.93 19.48 -24.61
N SER A 184 -10.10 19.35 -23.97
CA SER A 184 -11.12 18.33 -24.26
C SER A 184 -10.54 16.92 -24.43
N THR A 185 -9.59 16.56 -23.56
CA THR A 185 -8.92 15.26 -23.60
C THR A 185 -8.68 14.71 -22.21
N SER A 186 -8.54 13.39 -22.14
CA SER A 186 -8.12 12.67 -20.95
C SER A 186 -6.60 12.54 -20.92
N VAL A 187 -6.02 12.80 -19.76
CA VAL A 187 -4.67 12.36 -19.42
C VAL A 187 -4.78 11.02 -18.71
N GLU A 188 -4.07 10.01 -19.21
CA GLU A 188 -3.99 8.70 -18.58
C GLU A 188 -2.55 8.43 -18.18
N ILE A 189 -2.31 8.25 -16.88
CA ILE A 189 -0.98 7.95 -16.35
C ILE A 189 -1.07 6.71 -15.46
N GLY A 190 -0.14 5.78 -15.66
CA GLY A 190 -0.04 4.57 -14.84
C GLY A 190 0.57 4.88 -13.48
N LEU A 191 -0.13 4.53 -12.42
CA LEU A 191 0.37 4.47 -11.06
C LEU A 191 0.76 3.03 -10.74
N SER A 192 2.03 2.82 -10.42
CA SER A 192 2.58 1.51 -10.05
C SER A 192 3.17 1.60 -8.66
N ILE A 193 2.50 1.04 -7.67
CA ILE A 193 3.02 0.93 -6.29
C ILE A 193 3.58 -0.48 -6.15
N ASP A 194 4.86 -0.56 -5.78
CA ASP A 194 5.64 -1.80 -5.57
C ASP A 194 5.37 -2.93 -6.57
N PHE A 195 5.01 -2.58 -7.81
CA PHE A 195 4.59 -3.54 -8.80
C PHE A 195 5.83 -4.22 -9.41
N TYR A 196 5.99 -5.51 -9.13
CA TYR A 196 7.09 -6.31 -9.67
C TYR A 196 6.62 -7.21 -10.80
N THR A 197 7.49 -7.45 -11.77
CA THR A 197 7.33 -8.56 -12.73
C THR A 197 7.54 -9.88 -11.99
N LEU A 198 6.45 -10.39 -11.41
CA LEU A 198 6.38 -11.55 -10.52
C LEU A 198 7.07 -12.84 -10.99
N PRO A 199 7.02 -13.24 -12.29
CA PRO A 199 7.60 -14.51 -12.73
C PRO A 199 9.11 -14.63 -12.45
N ASN A 200 9.81 -13.50 -12.37
CA ASN A 200 11.26 -13.50 -12.21
C ASN A 200 11.71 -13.73 -10.76
N TYR A 201 10.82 -13.56 -9.78
CA TYR A 201 11.21 -13.60 -8.36
C TYR A 201 10.71 -14.84 -7.63
N ALA A 202 9.57 -15.40 -8.03
CA ALA A 202 9.09 -16.65 -7.45
C ALA A 202 9.97 -17.82 -7.91
N SER A 203 10.11 -18.83 -7.05
CA SER A 203 10.58 -20.13 -7.52
C SER A 203 9.52 -20.72 -8.45
N VAL A 204 9.92 -21.41 -9.52
CA VAL A 204 8.98 -22.03 -10.47
C VAL A 204 9.05 -23.55 -10.43
N ASP A 205 7.97 -24.22 -10.82
CA ASP A 205 7.93 -25.66 -10.98
C ASP A 205 8.46 -26.12 -12.35
N GLU A 206 8.29 -27.41 -12.67
CA GLU A 206 8.72 -28.02 -13.94
C GLU A 206 8.00 -27.44 -15.17
N ASN A 207 6.85 -26.79 -14.98
CA ASN A 207 6.06 -26.14 -16.03
C ASN A 207 6.29 -24.63 -16.11
N TYR A 208 7.27 -24.09 -15.37
CA TYR A 208 7.54 -22.65 -15.24
C TYR A 208 6.44 -21.87 -14.51
N GLU A 209 5.59 -22.54 -13.74
CA GLU A 209 4.55 -21.90 -12.94
C GLU A 209 5.08 -21.51 -11.55
N PRO A 210 4.68 -20.35 -10.99
CA PRO A 210 5.18 -19.87 -9.70
C PRO A 210 4.72 -20.75 -8.53
N ILE A 211 5.65 -21.10 -7.65
CA ILE A 211 5.43 -21.85 -6.41
C ILE A 211 5.33 -20.87 -5.24
N TYR A 212 4.13 -20.36 -4.98
CA TYR A 212 3.90 -19.35 -3.94
C TYR A 212 4.03 -19.88 -2.50
N GLN A 213 4.13 -21.20 -2.27
CA GLN A 213 4.43 -21.74 -0.95
C GLN A 213 5.92 -21.58 -0.57
N LYS A 214 6.78 -21.24 -1.53
CA LYS A 214 8.23 -21.06 -1.34
C LYS A 214 8.60 -19.59 -1.33
N GLY A 215 9.73 -19.30 -0.68
CA GLY A 215 10.34 -17.98 -0.75
C GLY A 215 10.88 -17.62 -2.14
N PRO A 216 11.34 -16.37 -2.30
CA PRO A 216 11.90 -15.89 -3.56
C PRO A 216 13.11 -16.72 -3.99
N ASN A 217 13.29 -16.83 -5.29
CA ASN A 217 14.43 -17.53 -5.88
C ASN A 217 15.72 -16.79 -5.47
N PRO A 218 16.66 -17.47 -4.80
CA PRO A 218 17.88 -16.85 -4.26
C PRO A 218 18.83 -16.33 -5.36
N ALA A 219 18.64 -16.75 -6.62
CA ALA A 219 19.40 -16.23 -7.75
C ALA A 219 19.09 -14.75 -8.07
N TYR A 220 17.94 -14.23 -7.59
CA TYR A 220 17.52 -12.87 -7.86
C TYR A 220 17.67 -11.99 -6.64
N LYS A 221 18.20 -10.79 -6.84
CA LYS A 221 18.26 -9.76 -5.80
C LYS A 221 16.82 -9.30 -5.51
N ALA A 222 16.40 -9.41 -4.25
CA ALA A 222 15.10 -8.91 -3.81
C ALA A 222 14.96 -7.43 -4.23
N PRO A 223 13.84 -7.06 -4.85
CA PRO A 223 13.62 -5.67 -5.23
C PRO A 223 13.44 -4.81 -3.98
N THR A 224 13.75 -3.52 -4.11
CA THR A 224 13.47 -2.55 -3.05
C THR A 224 12.08 -1.97 -3.33
N PRO A 225 11.13 -2.08 -2.38
CA PRO A 225 9.82 -1.47 -2.55
C PRO A 225 9.95 0.04 -2.59
N VAL A 226 9.13 0.64 -3.45
CA VAL A 226 8.83 2.07 -3.51
C VAL A 226 8.20 2.50 -2.18
N THR A 227 7.31 1.68 -1.62
CA THR A 227 6.64 1.90 -0.34
C THR A 227 6.85 0.74 0.62
N SER A 228 7.37 1.02 1.81
CA SER A 228 7.40 0.02 2.88
C SER A 228 6.08 0.00 3.63
N LEU A 229 5.51 -1.18 3.80
CA LEU A 229 4.32 -1.37 4.62
C LEU A 229 4.62 -1.28 6.11
N SER A 230 3.63 -0.82 6.87
CA SER A 230 3.68 -0.76 8.33
C SER A 230 4.07 -2.11 8.92
N SER A 231 4.98 -2.08 9.91
CA SER A 231 5.39 -3.28 10.63
C SER A 231 4.24 -3.95 11.39
N ASP A 232 3.18 -3.21 11.69
CA ASP A 232 1.98 -3.74 12.36
C ASP A 232 1.18 -4.71 11.47
N LEU A 233 1.34 -4.62 10.15
CA LEU A 233 0.71 -5.56 9.24
C LEU A 233 1.40 -6.93 9.24
N LYS A 234 2.67 -7.01 9.66
CA LYS A 234 3.47 -8.24 9.53
C LYS A 234 2.81 -9.45 10.20
N PRO A 235 2.37 -9.41 11.47
CA PRO A 235 1.73 -10.58 12.09
C PRO A 235 0.49 -11.04 11.33
N PHE A 236 -0.27 -10.11 10.76
CA PHE A 236 -1.45 -10.43 9.99
C PHE A 236 -1.10 -11.00 8.61
N ILE A 237 -0.09 -10.45 7.92
CA ILE A 237 0.45 -11.01 6.68
C ILE A 237 0.86 -12.47 6.89
N GLU A 238 1.62 -12.75 7.95
CA GLU A 238 2.05 -14.10 8.33
C GLU A 238 0.86 -15.03 8.53
N LYS A 239 -0.13 -14.60 9.32
CA LYS A 239 -1.35 -15.36 9.58
C LYS A 239 -2.10 -15.72 8.29
N VAL A 240 -2.27 -14.76 7.38
CA VAL A 240 -2.99 -14.97 6.13
C VAL A 240 -2.20 -15.85 5.17
N TYR A 241 -0.88 -15.61 5.06
CA TYR A 241 0.02 -16.42 4.24
C TYR A 241 0.01 -17.89 4.69
N ASP A 242 0.14 -18.13 6.00
CA ASP A 242 0.12 -19.48 6.56
C ASP A 242 -1.22 -20.18 6.35
N LEU A 243 -2.34 -19.47 6.47
CA LEU A 243 -3.66 -20.03 6.19
C LEU A 243 -3.78 -20.47 4.72
N VAL A 244 -3.39 -19.59 3.78
CA VAL A 244 -3.59 -19.78 2.34
C VAL A 244 -2.63 -20.82 1.75
N PHE A 245 -1.35 -20.81 2.15
CA PHE A 245 -0.32 -21.59 1.48
C PHE A 245 0.22 -22.77 2.30
N ILE A 246 0.30 -22.64 3.63
CA ILE A 246 0.95 -23.64 4.49
C ILE A 246 -0.07 -24.64 5.05
N LYS A 247 -1.12 -24.14 5.73
CA LYS A 247 -2.16 -24.95 6.37
C LYS A 247 -3.17 -25.54 5.37
N LYS A 248 -3.26 -25.00 4.16
CA LYS A 248 -4.01 -25.59 3.05
C LYS A 248 -3.64 -27.07 2.82
N GLY A 249 -2.37 -27.42 2.95
CA GLY A 249 -1.88 -28.79 2.76
C GLY A 249 -2.35 -29.79 3.82
N ASP A 250 -2.82 -29.31 4.98
CA ASP A 250 -3.37 -30.16 6.04
C ASP A 250 -4.90 -30.29 5.92
N LEU A 251 -5.59 -29.24 5.48
CA LEU A 251 -7.04 -29.24 5.23
C LEU A 251 -7.45 -30.12 4.04
N THR A 252 -6.58 -30.31 3.04
CA THR A 252 -6.86 -31.20 1.89
C THR A 252 -6.63 -32.68 2.19
N LYS A 253 -6.15 -33.04 3.38
CA LYS A 253 -5.87 -34.44 3.80
C LYS A 253 -6.94 -35.03 4.73
N SER A 254 -7.86 -34.20 5.23
CA SER A 254 -9.02 -34.59 6.05
C SER A 254 -10.26 -34.79 5.20
#